data_AF-A0A438KA49-F1
#
_entry.id   AF-A0A438KA49-F1
#
_cell.length_a   1.000
_cell.length_b   1.000
_cell.length_c   1.000
_cell.angle_alpha   90.00
_cell.angle_beta   90.00
_cell.angle_gamma   90.00
#
_symmetry.space_group_name_H-M   'P 1'
#
loop_
_entity.id
_entity.type
_entity.pdbx_description
1 polymer ?
#
loop_
_entity_poly.entity_id
_entity_poly.type
_entity_poly.pdbx_seq_one_letter_code
_entity_poly.pdbx_strand_id
1 'polypeptide(L)'
;MVTPEQQKWVAKLLGYDYEILYKLGRENSAADALSHVPGSQTLNALFVSQAKIWEEIKIASIDDAYMTRISKLAAIKSGLPYTNCHGLIFYKNRVVVPP
;
A
#
# COMPACT_ATOMS: atom_id res chain seq x y z
N MET A 1 -1.51 33.64 -21.73
CA MET A 1 -1.14 32.65 -22.78
C MET A 1 -1.93 31.38 -22.50
N VAL A 2 -2.60 30.81 -23.51
CA VAL A 2 -3.42 29.59 -23.39
C VAL A 2 -2.54 28.40 -23.75
N THR A 3 -2.55 27.32 -22.97
CA THR A 3 -1.73 26.12 -23.27
C THR A 3 -2.32 25.32 -24.44
N PRO A 4 -1.51 24.52 -25.16
CA PRO A 4 -2.03 23.62 -26.17
C PRO A 4 -3.11 22.67 -25.66
N GLU A 5 -3.00 22.17 -24.41
CA GLU A 5 -4.07 21.36 -23.81
C GLU A 5 -5.34 22.16 -23.61
N GLN A 6 -5.25 23.40 -23.13
CA GLN A 6 -6.42 24.26 -22.95
C GLN A 6 -7.14 24.52 -24.26
N GLN A 7 -6.41 24.77 -25.37
CA GLN A 7 -7.02 24.93 -26.70
C GLN A 7 -7.81 23.69 -27.14
N LYS A 8 -7.27 22.49 -26.89
CA LYS A 8 -7.95 21.23 -27.20
C LYS A 8 -9.26 21.07 -26.42
N TRP A 9 -9.29 21.46 -25.15
CA TRP A 9 -10.51 21.38 -24.33
C TRP A 9 -11.53 22.45 -24.69
N VAL A 10 -11.09 23.67 -25.00
CA VAL A 10 -11.97 24.74 -25.49
C VAL A 10 -12.73 24.30 -26.74
N ALA A 11 -12.05 23.65 -27.69
CA ALA A 11 -12.70 23.12 -28.89
C ALA A 11 -13.73 22.01 -28.58
N LYS A 12 -13.49 21.17 -27.56
CA LYS A 12 -14.43 20.13 -27.14
C LYS A 12 -15.66 20.67 -26.43
N LEU A 13 -15.50 21.77 -25.70
CA LEU A 13 -16.58 22.41 -24.96
C LEU A 13 -17.36 23.42 -25.80
N LEU A 14 -16.96 23.61 -27.06
CA LEU A 14 -17.64 24.48 -28.02
C LEU A 14 -19.04 23.93 -28.31
N GLY A 15 -20.06 24.55 -27.71
CA GLY A 15 -21.46 24.10 -27.79
C GLY A 15 -22.13 23.88 -26.42
N TYR A 16 -21.37 23.94 -25.34
CA TYR A 16 -21.90 24.01 -23.99
C TYR A 16 -21.85 25.44 -23.49
N ASP A 17 -22.84 25.82 -22.69
CA ASP A 17 -22.76 27.02 -21.86
C ASP A 17 -22.04 26.63 -20.56
N TYR A 18 -20.82 27.14 -20.38
CA TYR A 18 -19.97 26.78 -19.24
C TYR A 18 -19.17 27.96 -18.72
N GLU A 19 -18.86 27.90 -17.43
CA GLU A 19 -17.96 28.83 -16.76
C GLU A 19 -16.81 28.03 -16.12
N ILE A 20 -15.58 28.54 -16.22
CA ILE A 20 -14.40 27.93 -15.61
C ILE A 20 -14.18 28.56 -14.24
N LEU A 21 -14.46 27.80 -13.18
CA LEU A 21 -14.30 28.23 -11.79
C LEU A 21 -13.23 27.39 -11.08
N TYR A 22 -12.26 28.05 -10.46
CA TYR A 22 -11.29 27.37 -9.58
C TYR A 22 -11.93 27.09 -8.23
N LYS A 23 -11.83 25.84 -7.75
CA LYS A 23 -12.25 25.45 -6.40
C LYS A 23 -11.06 24.97 -5.60
N LEU A 24 -10.91 25.52 -4.39
CA LEU A 24 -9.85 25.09 -3.47
C LEU A 24 -10.16 23.67 -2.96
N GLY A 25 -9.12 22.85 -2.71
CA GLY A 25 -9.28 21.42 -2.43
C GLY A 25 -10.33 21.05 -1.36
N ARG A 26 -10.50 21.87 -0.31
CA ARG A 26 -11.51 21.66 0.73
C ARG A 26 -12.95 21.72 0.19
N GLU A 27 -13.20 22.60 -0.78
CA GLU A 27 -14.49 22.76 -1.48
C GLU A 27 -14.66 21.73 -2.61
N ASN A 28 -13.58 21.04 -2.98
CA ASN A 28 -13.56 19.99 -3.99
C ASN A 28 -13.68 18.57 -3.40
N SER A 29 -13.98 18.45 -2.10
CA SER A 29 -13.98 17.17 -1.37
C SER A 29 -14.84 16.07 -1.99
N ALA A 30 -16.02 16.42 -2.53
CA ALA A 30 -16.89 15.44 -3.19
C ALA A 30 -16.30 14.93 -4.52
N ALA A 31 -15.79 15.83 -5.37
CA ALA A 31 -15.16 15.45 -6.63
C ALA A 31 -13.82 14.74 -6.39
N ASP A 32 -13.07 15.14 -5.37
CA ASP A 32 -11.86 14.46 -4.91
C ASP A 32 -12.23 13.03 -4.50
N ALA A 33 -13.14 12.82 -3.54
CA ALA A 33 -13.56 11.48 -3.13
C ALA A 33 -14.07 10.59 -4.28
N LEU A 34 -14.82 11.15 -5.24
CA LEU A 34 -15.31 10.41 -6.40
C LEU A 34 -14.23 10.12 -7.45
N SER A 35 -13.21 10.98 -7.56
CA SER A 35 -12.07 10.72 -8.45
C SER A 35 -11.17 9.61 -7.92
N HIS A 36 -11.23 9.33 -6.61
CA HIS A 36 -10.59 8.18 -5.96
C HIS A 36 -11.47 6.93 -6.11
N VAL A 37 -11.71 6.50 -7.35
CA VAL A 37 -12.38 5.20 -7.60
C VAL A 37 -11.44 4.06 -7.20
N PRO A 38 -11.81 3.20 -6.23
CA PRO A 38 -11.06 2.00 -5.90
C PRO A 38 -11.18 1.01 -7.07
N GLY A 39 -10.18 0.99 -7.94
CA GLY A 39 -10.19 0.22 -9.20
C GLY A 39 -9.61 0.97 -10.41
N SER A 40 -9.27 2.26 -10.28
CA SER A 40 -8.43 2.92 -11.27
C SER A 40 -7.07 2.20 -11.38
N GLN A 41 -6.62 1.93 -12.61
CA GLN A 41 -5.32 1.30 -12.91
C GLN A 41 -4.13 2.07 -12.30
N THR A 42 -4.36 3.29 -11.82
CA THR A 42 -3.39 4.12 -11.11
C THR A 42 -3.13 3.71 -9.66
N LEU A 43 -3.91 2.79 -9.06
CA LEU A 43 -3.61 2.25 -7.72
C LEU A 43 -2.30 1.45 -7.66
N ASN A 44 -1.74 1.06 -8.81
CA ASN A 44 -0.37 0.53 -8.89
C ASN A 44 0.70 1.58 -8.51
N ALA A 45 0.34 2.87 -8.38
CA ALA A 45 1.24 3.92 -7.89
C ALA A 45 1.26 4.04 -6.36
N LEU A 46 0.51 3.21 -5.63
CA LEU A 46 0.88 2.94 -4.25
C LEU A 46 2.17 2.13 -4.30
N PHE A 47 3.31 2.83 -4.25
CA PHE A 47 4.59 2.22 -3.92
C PHE A 47 4.45 1.63 -2.52
N VAL A 48 3.98 0.40 -2.44
CA VAL A 48 4.16 -0.42 -1.26
C VAL A 48 5.66 -0.71 -1.25
N SER A 49 6.39 -0.08 -0.35
CA SER A 49 7.79 -0.44 -0.17
C SER A 49 7.81 -1.92 0.22
N GLN A 50 8.18 -2.76 -0.74
CA GLN A 50 8.48 -4.15 -0.44
C GLN A 50 9.80 -4.09 0.32
N ALA A 51 9.71 -4.05 1.65
CA ALA A 51 10.89 -4.01 2.48
C ALA A 51 11.63 -5.34 2.28
N LYS A 52 12.75 -5.30 1.54
CA LYS A 52 13.60 -6.46 1.23
C LYS A 52 14.00 -7.25 2.47
N ILE A 53 14.11 -6.55 3.60
CA ILE A 53 14.40 -7.11 4.91
C ILE A 53 13.45 -8.25 5.30
N TRP A 54 12.18 -8.25 4.87
CA TRP A 54 11.27 -9.34 5.20
C TRP A 54 11.65 -10.64 4.49
N GLU A 55 12.14 -10.58 3.26
CA GLU A 55 12.63 -11.75 2.54
C GLU A 55 13.99 -12.20 3.07
N GLU A 56 14.88 -11.26 3.43
CA GLU A 56 16.17 -11.58 4.05
C GLU A 56 15.99 -12.31 5.39
N ILE A 57 15.07 -11.85 6.23
CA ILE A 57 14.72 -12.52 7.49
C ILE A 57 14.19 -13.93 7.24
N LYS A 58 13.31 -14.12 6.24
CA LYS A 58 12.79 -15.46 5.90
C LYS A 58 13.92 -16.39 5.47
N ILE A 59 14.82 -15.93 4.60
CA ILE A 59 15.96 -16.72 4.11
C ILE A 59 16.87 -17.11 5.27
N ALA A 60 17.26 -16.15 6.12
CA ALA A 60 18.11 -16.40 7.28
C ALA A 60 17.45 -17.35 8.31
N SER A 61 16.11 -17.40 8.34
CA SER A 61 15.38 -18.26 9.28
C SER A 61 15.36 -19.75 8.89
N ILE A 62 15.67 -20.09 7.63
CA ILE A 62 15.54 -21.47 7.11
C ILE A 62 16.55 -22.41 7.78
N ASP A 63 17.79 -21.96 7.98
CA ASP A 63 18.88 -22.79 8.51
C ASP A 63 19.17 -22.54 9.99
N ASP A 64 18.41 -21.66 10.63
CA ASP A 64 18.65 -21.30 12.02
C ASP A 64 17.95 -22.26 13.01
N ALA A 65 18.77 -22.87 13.87
CA ALA A 65 18.32 -23.84 14.89
C ALA A 65 17.38 -23.21 15.93
N TYR A 66 17.59 -21.93 16.25
CA TYR A 66 16.75 -21.19 17.19
C TYR A 66 15.37 -20.90 16.58
N MET A 67 15.31 -20.48 15.32
CA MET A 67 14.09 -20.26 14.54
C MET A 67 13.27 -21.53 14.40
N THR A 68 13.91 -22.67 14.14
CA THR A 68 13.25 -23.98 14.10
C THR A 68 12.62 -24.34 15.45
N ARG A 69 13.28 -24.02 16.57
CA ARG A 69 12.75 -24.28 17.91
C ARG A 69 11.51 -23.44 18.20
N ILE A 70 11.55 -22.13 17.94
CA ILE A 70 10.38 -21.26 18.18
C ILE A 70 9.25 -21.50 17.18
N SER A 71 9.55 -21.99 15.97
CA SER A 71 8.54 -22.44 14.99
C SER A 71 7.69 -23.58 15.55
N LYS A 72 8.34 -24.58 16.16
CA LYS A 72 7.66 -25.70 16.82
C LYS A 72 6.80 -25.22 17.98
N LEU A 73 7.28 -24.26 18.77
CA LEU A 73 6.52 -23.67 19.88
C LEU A 73 5.26 -22.94 19.39
N ALA A 74 5.36 -22.19 18.28
CA ALA A 74 4.22 -21.53 17.65
C ALA A 74 3.16 -22.52 17.11
N ALA A 75 3.58 -23.71 16.66
CA ALA A 75 2.67 -24.75 16.20
C ALA A 75 1.98 -25.52 17.33
N ILE A 76 2.67 -25.74 18.46
CA ILE A 76 2.19 -26.52 19.60
C ILE A 76 1.20 -25.72 20.47
N LYS A 77 1.41 -24.40 20.60
CA LYS A 77 0.51 -23.51 21.36
C LYS A 77 0.06 -22.36 20.48
N SER A 78 -1.12 -22.49 19.89
CA SER A 78 -1.82 -21.39 19.23
C SER A 78 -2.32 -20.38 20.27
N GLY A 79 -1.45 -19.43 20.63
CA GLY A 79 -1.79 -18.37 21.57
C GLY A 79 -0.66 -18.10 22.54
N LEU A 80 0.17 -17.12 22.18
CA LEU A 80 1.24 -16.48 22.95
C LEU A 80 2.29 -17.42 23.60
N PRO A 81 3.59 -17.05 23.53
CA PRO A 81 4.07 -15.75 23.06
C PRO A 81 4.45 -15.73 21.57
N TYR A 82 4.48 -16.88 20.88
CA TYR A 82 4.91 -16.99 19.48
C TYR A 82 3.74 -17.25 18.52
N THR A 83 3.74 -16.56 17.38
CA THR A 83 2.77 -16.75 16.29
C THR A 83 3.48 -16.77 14.94
N ASN A 84 3.07 -17.64 14.03
CA ASN A 84 3.57 -17.66 12.65
C ASN A 84 2.56 -16.95 11.73
N CYS A 85 3.02 -15.90 11.04
CA CYS A 85 2.23 -15.17 10.06
C CYS A 85 3.04 -15.03 8.77
N HIS A 86 2.53 -15.55 7.65
CA HIS A 86 3.14 -15.41 6.32
C HIS A 86 4.62 -15.84 6.25
N GLY A 87 5.00 -16.89 6.99
CA GLY A 87 6.37 -17.39 7.04
C GLY A 87 7.32 -16.61 7.97
N LEU A 88 6.82 -15.59 8.68
CA LEU A 88 7.55 -14.86 9.72
C LEU A 88 7.07 -15.27 11.10
N ILE A 89 8.01 -15.38 12.05
CA ILE A 89 7.69 -15.65 13.45
C ILE A 89 7.65 -14.35 14.23
N PHE A 90 6.57 -14.18 14.99
CA PHE A 90 6.34 -13.04 15.86
C PHE A 90 6.43 -13.48 17.31
N TYR A 91 7.04 -12.65 18.15
CA TYR A 91 6.96 -12.71 19.60
C TYR A 91 6.25 -11.44 20.10
N LYS A 92 5.09 -11.58 20.75
CA LYS A 92 4.29 -10.43 21.23
C LYS A 92 4.14 -9.30 20.18
N ASN A 93 3.69 -9.65 18.97
CA ASN A 93 3.52 -8.76 17.82
C ASN A 93 4.80 -8.10 17.28
N ARG A 94 5.99 -8.62 17.60
CA ARG A 94 7.26 -8.17 17.02
C ARG A 94 7.90 -9.30 16.23
N VAL A 95 8.42 -9.04 15.04
CA VAL A 95 9.12 -10.04 14.23
C VAL A 95 10.41 -10.45 14.95
N VAL A 96 10.64 -11.76 15.02
CA VAL A 96 11.88 -12.33 15.55
C VAL A 96 12.92 -12.35 14.43
N VAL A 97 14.07 -11.74 14.69
CA VAL A 97 15.22 -11.76 13.77
C VAL A 97 16.11 -12.94 14.15
N PRO A 98 16.51 -13.79 13.19
CA PRO A 98 17.50 -14.84 13.41
C PRO A 98 18.80 -14.26 14.00
N PRO A 99 19.44 -14.95 14.96
CA PRO A 99 20.70 -14.52 15.56
C PRO A 99 21.89 -14.51 14.57
#